data_AF-A0AAE1NI05-F1
#
_entry.id   AF-A0AAE1NI05-F1
#
_cell.length_a   1.000
_cell.length_b   1.000
_cell.length_c   1.000
_cell.angle_alpha   90.00
_cell.angle_beta   90.00
_cell.angle_gamma   90.00
#
_symmetry.space_group_name_H-M   'P 1'
#
loop_
_entity.id
_entity.type
_entity.pdbx_description
1 polymer ?
#
loop_
_entity_poly.entity_id
_entity_poly.type
_entity_poly.pdbx_seq_one_letter_code
_entity_poly.pdbx_strand_id
1 'polypeptide(L)'
;MQDSLTHQHHRGPRRWYTLGLVVVVVLAVVGLAECVSVGGEYYTNCSSLLPGQYLCTDYSIDPLTQQPRGCTKTGRAKIICNSAPGIICTETNNGTFEREIPCKYTNGYSYETALLLSVFLGMFGVDRIYLGYYAIGLAKFCTLGFLFLGQLIDIILIATQTVGPADGSHYVISYFGAGIEVIRMDNMTYRMPQEDWVMTGAQNKEL
;
A
#
# COMPACT_ATOMS: atom_id res chain seq x y z
N MET A 1 -43.57 -83.67 20.39
CA MET A 1 -44.55 -82.67 19.90
C MET A 1 -43.72 -81.48 19.45
N GLN A 2 -43.06 -81.52 18.27
CA GLN A 2 -43.68 -81.57 16.92
C GLN A 2 -44.79 -80.52 16.84
N ASP A 3 -44.72 -79.46 16.03
CA ASP A 3 -44.37 -79.38 14.61
C ASP A 3 -43.75 -78.01 14.27
N SER A 4 -42.67 -77.91 13.48
CA SER A 4 -42.64 -77.91 12.00
C SER A 4 -43.48 -76.79 11.37
N LEU A 5 -42.82 -75.77 10.81
CA LEU A 5 -42.96 -75.34 9.41
C LEU A 5 -42.10 -74.10 9.08
N THR A 6 -41.37 -74.25 7.99
CA THR A 6 -40.40 -73.37 7.33
C THR A 6 -40.97 -72.04 6.85
N HIS A 7 -40.34 -70.92 7.22
CA HIS A 7 -40.60 -69.61 6.59
C HIS A 7 -39.44 -69.21 5.67
N GLN A 8 -39.77 -69.06 4.39
CA GLN A 8 -38.89 -68.80 3.26
C GLN A 8 -38.12 -67.47 3.39
N HIS A 9 -36.82 -67.53 3.11
CA HIS A 9 -35.88 -66.41 3.12
C HIS A 9 -35.94 -65.68 1.75
N HIS A 10 -36.74 -64.62 1.63
CA HIS A 10 -36.64 -63.69 0.49
C HIS A 10 -35.83 -62.46 0.89
N ARG A 11 -34.51 -62.49 0.65
CA ARG A 11 -33.68 -61.27 0.69
C ARG A 11 -33.84 -60.52 -0.64
N GLY A 12 -34.80 -59.60 -0.69
CA GLY A 12 -34.92 -58.65 -1.80
C GLY A 12 -33.79 -57.60 -1.79
N PRO A 13 -33.32 -57.11 -2.95
CA PRO A 13 -32.22 -56.14 -3.09
C PRO A 13 -32.64 -54.70 -2.74
N ARG A 14 -33.58 -54.51 -1.81
CA ARG A 14 -34.12 -53.18 -1.45
C ARG A 14 -33.25 -52.41 -0.45
N ARG A 15 -32.29 -53.08 0.21
CA ARG A 15 -31.52 -52.51 1.33
C ARG A 15 -30.35 -51.61 0.90
N TRP A 16 -29.81 -51.80 -0.30
CA TRP A 16 -28.67 -51.03 -0.81
C TRP A 16 -29.11 -49.69 -1.43
N TYR A 17 -30.27 -49.64 -2.08
CA TYR A 17 -30.83 -48.40 -2.63
C TYR A 17 -31.23 -47.40 -1.54
N THR A 18 -31.82 -47.86 -0.44
CA THR A 18 -32.20 -46.98 0.68
C THR A 18 -30.98 -46.43 1.43
N LEU A 19 -29.92 -47.23 1.58
CA LEU A 19 -28.67 -46.77 2.20
C LEU A 19 -27.93 -45.76 1.31
N GLY A 20 -27.87 -46.00 0.00
CA GLY A 20 -27.27 -45.06 -0.96
C GLY A 20 -28.03 -43.73 -1.04
N LEU A 21 -29.36 -43.75 -1.03
CA LEU A 21 -30.18 -42.53 -1.07
C LEU A 21 -30.03 -41.72 0.23
N VAL A 22 -29.95 -42.37 1.39
CA VAL A 22 -29.68 -41.70 2.66
C VAL A 22 -28.27 -41.10 2.69
N VAL A 23 -27.25 -41.80 2.18
CA VAL A 23 -25.87 -41.26 2.12
C VAL A 23 -25.77 -40.08 1.15
N VAL A 24 -26.44 -40.13 0.00
CA VAL A 24 -26.50 -39.01 -0.95
C VAL A 24 -27.25 -37.82 -0.37
N VAL A 25 -28.36 -38.04 0.35
CA VAL A 25 -29.09 -36.97 1.05
C VAL A 25 -28.26 -36.39 2.18
N VAL A 26 -27.54 -37.22 2.96
CA VAL A 26 -26.66 -36.74 4.04
C VAL A 26 -25.47 -35.98 3.46
N LEU A 27 -24.84 -36.43 2.37
CA LEU A 27 -23.78 -35.70 1.69
C LEU A 27 -24.28 -34.40 1.04
N ALA A 28 -25.51 -34.37 0.53
CA ALA A 28 -26.13 -33.14 0.02
C ALA A 28 -26.47 -32.15 1.14
N VAL A 29 -26.96 -32.63 2.29
CA VAL A 29 -27.28 -31.80 3.46
C VAL A 29 -26.00 -31.30 4.15
N VAL A 30 -24.95 -32.14 4.23
CA VAL A 30 -23.65 -31.77 4.80
C VAL A 30 -22.84 -30.89 3.84
N GLY A 31 -22.96 -31.08 2.52
CA GLY A 31 -22.32 -30.25 1.50
C GLY A 31 -22.96 -28.86 1.34
N LEU A 32 -24.25 -28.71 1.63
CA LEU A 32 -24.90 -27.38 1.74
C LEU A 32 -24.56 -26.65 3.05
N ALA A 33 -23.92 -27.32 4.00
CA ALA A 33 -23.42 -26.70 5.23
C ALA A 33 -22.00 -26.11 5.07
N GLU A 34 -21.50 -25.97 3.84
CA GLU A 34 -20.29 -25.21 3.58
C GLU A 34 -20.51 -23.73 3.89
N CYS A 35 -19.80 -23.29 4.94
CA CYS A 35 -19.36 -21.93 5.19
C CYS A 35 -20.37 -20.81 4.92
N VAL A 36 -21.48 -20.79 5.67
CA VAL A 36 -22.09 -19.50 6.01
C VAL A 36 -21.10 -18.78 6.92
N SER A 37 -20.23 -17.97 6.33
CA SER A 37 -19.52 -16.93 7.05
C SER A 37 -20.59 -15.98 7.58
N VAL A 38 -21.05 -16.22 8.82
CA VAL A 38 -21.82 -15.24 9.59
C VAL A 38 -20.87 -14.08 9.91
N GLY A 39 -20.58 -13.26 8.91
CA GLY A 39 -19.95 -11.97 9.08
C GLY A 39 -21.02 -11.03 9.59
N GLY A 40 -21.19 -10.95 10.92
CA GLY A 40 -22.05 -9.94 11.51
C GLY A 40 -21.52 -8.55 11.15
N GLU A 41 -22.39 -7.67 10.67
CA GLU A 41 -22.05 -6.27 10.42
C GLU A 41 -21.72 -5.59 11.76
N TYR A 42 -20.52 -5.04 11.87
CA TYR A 42 -20.05 -4.34 13.07
C TYR A 42 -20.03 -2.83 12.82
N TYR A 43 -20.85 -2.09 13.57
CA TYR A 43 -20.93 -0.64 13.47
C TYR A 43 -19.92 0.04 14.38
N THR A 44 -19.09 0.93 13.83
CA THR A 44 -18.09 1.71 14.58
C THR A 44 -17.78 3.04 13.92
N ASN A 45 -17.11 3.94 14.65
CA ASN A 45 -16.59 5.18 14.09
C ASN A 45 -15.32 4.89 13.27
N CYS A 46 -15.34 5.15 11.97
CA CYS A 46 -14.22 4.79 11.09
C CYS A 46 -12.96 5.66 11.29
N SER A 47 -13.13 6.80 11.97
CA SER A 47 -12.04 7.65 12.43
C SER A 47 -11.10 6.94 13.43
N SER A 48 -11.58 5.94 14.19
CA SER A 48 -10.78 5.22 15.21
C SER A 48 -10.20 3.88 14.75
N LEU A 49 -10.33 3.53 13.46
CA LEU A 49 -9.80 2.26 12.93
C LEU A 49 -8.27 2.23 12.96
N LEU A 50 -7.72 1.08 13.38
CA LEU A 50 -6.28 0.81 13.39
C LEU A 50 -5.75 0.45 11.98
N PRO A 51 -4.45 0.63 11.71
CA PRO A 51 -3.82 0.15 10.49
C PRO A 51 -4.12 -1.35 10.29
N GLY A 52 -4.56 -1.72 9.09
CA GLY A 52 -5.00 -3.09 8.76
C GLY A 52 -6.50 -3.35 8.86
N GLN A 53 -7.28 -2.45 9.49
CA GLN A 53 -8.76 -2.51 9.51
C GLN A 53 -9.42 -1.68 8.40
N TYR A 54 -8.62 -0.99 7.59
CA TYR A 54 -9.06 -0.18 6.46
C TYR A 54 -7.99 -0.20 5.35
N LEU A 55 -8.42 0.11 4.14
CA LEU A 55 -7.60 0.19 2.94
C LEU A 55 -7.93 1.47 2.17
N CYS A 56 -6.90 2.24 1.81
CA CYS A 56 -7.04 3.43 0.98
C CYS A 56 -6.24 3.22 -0.30
N THR A 57 -6.88 2.76 -1.38
CA THR A 57 -6.22 2.52 -2.68
C THR A 57 -6.69 3.47 -3.78
N ASP A 58 -7.86 4.09 -3.59
CA ASP A 58 -8.50 4.90 -4.63
C ASP A 58 -8.07 6.36 -4.53
N TYR A 59 -6.88 6.63 -5.07
CA TYR A 59 -6.34 7.98 -5.16
C TYR A 59 -6.77 8.66 -6.45
N SER A 60 -7.39 9.84 -6.37
CA SER A 60 -7.51 10.74 -7.52
C SER A 60 -6.17 11.47 -7.72
N ILE A 61 -5.30 10.92 -8.57
CA ILE A 61 -3.97 11.49 -8.85
C ILE A 61 -4.09 12.68 -9.81
N ASP A 62 -3.38 13.77 -9.51
CA ASP A 62 -3.24 14.91 -10.41
C ASP A 62 -2.15 14.62 -11.46
N PRO A 63 -2.44 14.72 -12.78
CA PRO A 63 -1.46 14.45 -13.83
C PRO A 63 -0.26 15.40 -13.82
N LEU A 64 -0.38 16.61 -13.25
CA LEU A 64 0.72 17.58 -13.23
C LEU A 64 1.70 17.33 -12.08
N THR A 65 1.20 16.98 -10.91
CA THR A 65 2.04 16.84 -9.70
C THR A 65 2.40 15.39 -9.39
N GLN A 66 1.69 14.43 -9.98
CA GLN A 66 1.79 13.00 -9.65
C GLN A 66 1.52 12.73 -8.16
N GLN A 67 0.67 13.57 -7.54
CA GLN A 67 0.25 13.47 -6.15
C GLN A 67 -1.28 13.40 -6.05
N PRO A 68 -1.85 12.94 -4.90
CA PRO A 68 -3.29 13.01 -4.69
C PRO A 68 -3.81 14.45 -4.82
N ARG A 69 -4.94 14.63 -5.52
CA ARG A 69 -5.61 15.94 -5.62
C ARG A 69 -5.92 16.48 -4.22
N GLY A 70 -5.69 17.78 -4.04
CA GLY A 70 -5.92 18.44 -2.75
C GLY A 70 -4.79 18.28 -1.73
N CYS A 71 -3.57 17.95 -2.15
CA CYS A 71 -2.42 17.99 -1.27
C CYS A 71 -2.15 19.42 -0.78
N THR A 72 -2.21 19.62 0.53
CA THR A 72 -2.02 20.93 1.19
C THR A 72 -0.54 21.15 1.52
N LYS A 73 -0.11 22.41 1.74
CA LYS A 73 1.26 22.77 2.19
C LYS A 73 1.71 22.07 3.48
N THR A 74 0.77 21.55 4.27
CA THR A 74 1.03 20.72 5.46
C THR A 74 1.51 19.30 5.14
N GLY A 75 1.55 18.91 3.85
CA GLY A 75 1.90 17.57 3.42
C GLY A 75 0.81 16.54 3.68
N ARG A 76 -0.46 16.98 3.68
CA ARG A 76 -1.62 16.10 3.86
C ARG A 76 -2.65 16.29 2.76
N ALA A 77 -3.25 15.20 2.34
CA ALA A 77 -4.35 15.15 1.38
C ALA A 77 -5.52 14.38 1.98
N LYS A 78 -6.74 14.87 1.74
CA LYS A 78 -7.97 14.22 2.15
C LYS A 78 -8.41 13.25 1.05
N ILE A 79 -8.55 11.98 1.40
CA ILE A 79 -8.93 10.91 0.47
C ILE A 79 -10.06 10.07 1.03
N ILE A 80 -10.68 9.27 0.16
CA ILE A 80 -11.69 8.28 0.53
C ILE A 80 -10.99 6.93 0.76
N CYS A 81 -11.34 6.29 1.86
CA CYS A 81 -10.84 4.98 2.28
C CYS A 81 -12.00 4.01 2.49
N ASN A 82 -11.72 2.72 2.32
CA ASN A 82 -12.66 1.62 2.52
C ASN A 82 -12.32 0.88 3.82
N SER A 83 -13.30 0.51 4.63
CA SER A 83 -13.13 -0.36 5.79
C SER A 83 -12.93 -1.82 5.37
N ALA A 84 -12.40 -2.64 6.28
CA ALA A 84 -12.34 -4.08 6.09
C ALA A 84 -13.76 -4.68 5.96
N PRO A 85 -13.93 -5.78 5.21
CA PRO A 85 -15.23 -6.43 5.06
C PRO A 85 -15.89 -6.74 6.41
N GLY A 86 -17.16 -6.38 6.56
CA GLY A 86 -17.93 -6.58 7.80
C GLY A 86 -17.90 -5.42 8.81
N ILE A 87 -17.12 -4.36 8.56
CA ILE A 87 -17.10 -3.14 9.38
C ILE A 87 -17.87 -2.02 8.66
N ILE A 88 -18.90 -1.47 9.30
CA ILE A 88 -19.71 -0.36 8.78
C ILE A 88 -19.44 0.90 9.58
N CYS A 89 -19.16 2.01 8.87
CA CYS A 89 -18.96 3.31 9.47
C CYS A 89 -20.29 3.91 9.90
N THR A 90 -20.43 4.29 11.16
CA THR A 90 -21.61 4.99 11.70
C THR A 90 -21.87 6.35 11.02
N GLU A 91 -20.81 7.03 10.58
CA GLU A 91 -20.88 8.36 9.95
C GLU A 91 -21.51 8.33 8.55
N THR A 92 -21.24 7.28 7.77
CA THR A 92 -21.66 7.17 6.36
C THR A 92 -22.69 6.05 6.13
N ASN A 93 -22.97 5.23 7.14
CA ASN A 93 -23.76 3.99 7.05
C ASN A 93 -23.31 3.07 5.90
N ASN A 94 -22.02 3.12 5.58
CA ASN A 94 -21.38 2.34 4.55
C ASN A 94 -19.94 2.02 4.99
N GLY A 95 -19.21 1.22 4.22
CA GLY A 95 -17.79 0.93 4.47
C GLY A 95 -16.82 2.04 4.03
N THR A 96 -17.29 3.21 3.59
CA THR A 96 -16.43 4.28 3.05
C THR A 96 -16.35 5.46 4.00
N PHE A 97 -15.15 6.03 4.18
CA PHE A 97 -14.93 7.19 5.03
C PHE A 97 -13.77 8.05 4.53
N GLU A 98 -13.70 9.31 4.98
CA GLU A 98 -12.63 10.23 4.58
C GLU A 98 -11.49 10.24 5.60
N ARG A 99 -10.24 10.18 5.14
CA ARG A 99 -9.05 10.24 6.01
C ARG A 99 -7.97 11.12 5.38
N GLU A 100 -7.18 11.76 6.23
CA GLU A 100 -5.97 12.46 5.81
C GLU A 100 -4.80 11.48 5.67
N ILE A 101 -4.16 11.48 4.52
CA ILE A 101 -2.93 10.73 4.26
C ILE A 101 -1.74 11.67 4.00
N PRO A 102 -0.51 11.21 4.28
CA PRO A 102 0.68 11.98 3.92
C PRO A 102 0.81 12.11 2.40
N CYS A 103 1.17 13.30 1.92
CA CYS A 103 1.45 13.61 0.52
C CYS A 103 2.61 14.60 0.40
N LYS A 104 3.24 14.66 -0.77
CA LYS A 104 4.36 15.58 -1.04
C LYS A 104 3.83 16.82 -1.74
N TYR A 105 3.72 17.95 -1.04
CA TYR A 105 3.29 19.20 -1.67
C TYR A 105 4.34 19.74 -2.64
N THR A 106 3.93 20.08 -3.87
CA THR A 106 4.82 20.55 -4.93
C THR A 106 4.40 21.94 -5.44
N ASN A 107 5.37 22.81 -5.74
CA ASN A 107 5.13 24.14 -6.33
C ASN A 107 5.50 24.21 -7.83
N GLY A 108 5.52 23.07 -8.53
CA GLY A 108 5.83 23.00 -9.98
C GLY A 108 7.31 22.91 -10.35
N TYR A 109 8.22 22.85 -9.37
CA TYR A 109 9.64 22.59 -9.63
C TYR A 109 9.85 21.15 -10.08
N SER A 110 10.34 20.97 -11.30
CA SER A 110 10.53 19.64 -11.90
C SER A 110 11.93 19.10 -11.59
N TYR A 111 12.01 17.88 -11.07
CA TYR A 111 13.29 17.24 -10.71
C TYR A 111 14.19 17.05 -11.94
N GLU A 112 13.63 16.52 -13.03
CA GLU A 112 14.38 16.24 -14.27
C GLU A 112 14.97 17.53 -14.86
N THR A 113 14.18 18.62 -14.87
CA THR A 113 14.65 19.93 -15.34
C THR A 113 15.76 20.48 -14.46
N ALA A 114 15.62 20.38 -13.13
CA ALA A 114 16.66 20.83 -12.20
C ALA A 114 17.98 20.06 -12.41
N LEU A 115 17.90 18.73 -12.57
CA LEU A 115 19.07 17.89 -12.80
C LEU A 115 19.72 18.17 -14.16
N LEU A 116 18.91 18.34 -15.21
CA LEU A 116 19.39 18.67 -16.56
C LEU A 116 20.06 20.05 -16.60
N LEU A 117 19.45 21.05 -15.95
CA LEU A 117 20.03 22.38 -15.78
C LEU A 117 21.33 22.31 -14.99
N SER A 118 21.42 21.44 -13.98
CA SER A 118 22.67 21.24 -13.25
C SER A 118 23.73 20.69 -14.18
N VAL A 119 23.48 19.59 -14.90
CA VAL A 119 24.46 18.96 -15.80
C VAL A 119 24.95 19.88 -16.93
N PHE A 120 24.06 20.63 -17.58
CA PHE A 120 24.43 21.45 -18.75
C PHE A 120 24.78 22.90 -18.40
N LEU A 121 24.13 23.52 -17.42
CA LEU A 121 24.26 24.94 -17.08
C LEU A 121 24.72 25.21 -15.64
N GLY A 122 25.11 24.20 -14.86
CA GLY A 122 25.50 24.42 -13.46
C GLY A 122 26.86 25.13 -13.30
N MET A 123 27.74 25.18 -14.32
CA MET A 123 28.92 26.07 -14.31
C MET A 123 28.53 27.54 -14.18
N PHE A 124 27.34 27.91 -14.66
CA PHE A 124 26.75 29.24 -14.49
C PHE A 124 25.85 29.35 -13.24
N GLY A 125 25.58 28.23 -12.55
CA GLY A 125 24.72 28.17 -11.36
C GLY A 125 23.22 28.37 -11.65
N VAL A 126 22.78 28.15 -12.89
CA VAL A 126 21.37 28.35 -13.31
C VAL A 126 20.43 27.37 -12.60
N ASP A 127 20.91 26.17 -12.31
CA ASP A 127 20.19 25.17 -11.50
C ASP A 127 19.82 25.72 -10.11
N ARG A 128 20.74 26.39 -9.41
CA ARG A 128 20.45 27.03 -8.10
C ARG A 128 19.47 28.18 -8.22
N ILE A 129 19.57 28.96 -9.29
CA ILE A 129 18.61 30.04 -9.58
C ILE A 129 17.21 29.46 -9.84
N TYR A 130 17.11 28.35 -10.59
CA TYR A 130 15.84 27.67 -10.85
C TYR A 130 15.14 27.22 -9.56
N LEU A 131 15.89 26.70 -8.58
CA LEU A 131 15.35 26.31 -7.27
C LEU A 131 15.00 27.50 -6.34
N GLY A 132 15.31 28.74 -6.73
CA GLY A 132 15.11 29.95 -5.92
C GLY A 132 16.31 30.40 -5.07
N TYR A 133 17.48 29.74 -5.19
CA TYR A 133 18.71 30.13 -4.50
C TYR A 133 19.54 31.14 -5.31
N TYR A 134 18.99 32.35 -5.51
CA TYR A 134 19.59 33.39 -6.35
C TYR A 134 21.01 33.80 -5.93
N ALA A 135 21.26 33.98 -4.62
CA ALA A 135 22.55 34.43 -4.12
C ALA A 135 23.68 33.42 -4.40
N ILE A 136 23.40 32.13 -4.19
CA ILE A 136 24.37 31.04 -4.42
C ILE A 136 24.60 30.85 -5.91
N GLY A 137 23.54 30.94 -6.72
CA GLY A 137 23.65 30.89 -8.18
C GLY A 137 24.52 32.01 -8.74
N LEU A 138 24.30 33.26 -8.30
CA LEU A 138 25.10 34.40 -8.74
C LEU A 138 26.57 34.31 -8.27
N ALA A 139 26.81 33.81 -7.05
CA ALA A 139 28.16 33.57 -6.56
C ALA A 139 28.93 32.57 -7.47
N LYS A 140 28.25 31.54 -7.97
CA LYS A 140 28.83 30.58 -8.93
C LYS A 140 29.09 31.19 -10.30
N PHE A 141 28.16 32.04 -10.77
CA PHE A 141 28.33 32.78 -12.01
C PHE A 141 29.58 33.68 -11.96
N CYS A 142 29.76 34.46 -10.88
CA CYS A 142 30.92 35.35 -10.72
C CYS A 142 32.25 34.60 -10.56
N THR A 143 32.22 33.38 -10.01
CA THR A 143 33.41 32.55 -9.81
C THR A 143 33.68 31.58 -10.98
N LEU A 144 32.94 31.73 -12.09
CA LEU A 144 32.99 30.85 -13.26
C LEU A 144 32.92 29.35 -12.89
N GLY A 145 32.11 29.01 -11.89
CA GLY A 145 31.82 27.62 -11.53
C GLY A 145 32.98 26.84 -10.89
N PHE A 146 33.98 27.52 -10.32
CA PHE A 146 35.04 26.88 -9.50
C PHE A 146 35.78 25.73 -10.21
N LEU A 147 36.04 25.86 -11.53
CA LEU A 147 36.74 24.84 -12.34
C LEU A 147 36.12 23.44 -12.21
N PHE A 148 34.80 23.31 -12.46
CA PHE A 148 34.03 22.05 -12.41
C PHE A 148 33.74 21.46 -11.02
N LEU A 149 34.42 21.86 -9.96
CA LEU A 149 34.13 21.34 -8.61
C LEU A 149 32.75 21.77 -8.12
N GLY A 150 32.38 23.03 -8.34
CA GLY A 150 31.06 23.54 -7.96
C GLY A 150 29.93 22.80 -8.69
N GLN A 151 30.13 22.60 -9.99
CA GLN A 151 29.27 21.82 -10.87
C GLN A 151 29.06 20.38 -10.36
N LEU A 152 30.15 19.66 -10.04
CA LEU A 152 30.08 18.28 -9.57
C LEU A 152 29.32 18.17 -8.24
N ILE A 153 29.58 19.10 -7.31
CA ILE A 153 28.91 19.15 -6.01
C ILE A 153 27.41 19.38 -6.19
N ASP A 154 27.00 20.29 -7.08
CA ASP A 154 25.59 20.57 -7.35
C ASP A 154 24.84 19.38 -7.93
N ILE A 155 25.45 18.68 -8.90
CA ILE A 155 24.89 17.46 -9.47
C ILE A 155 24.62 16.45 -8.35
N ILE A 156 25.58 16.23 -7.44
CA ILE A 156 25.43 15.28 -6.33
C ILE A 156 24.32 15.72 -5.37
N LEU A 157 24.27 16.99 -5.00
CA LEU A 157 23.27 17.52 -4.08
C LEU A 157 21.85 17.41 -4.66
N ILE A 158 21.65 17.73 -5.93
CA ILE A 158 20.35 17.62 -6.60
C ILE A 158 19.99 16.15 -6.82
N ALA A 159 20.92 15.32 -7.31
CA ALA A 159 20.68 13.90 -7.57
C ALA A 159 20.32 13.10 -6.31
N THR A 160 20.94 13.43 -5.17
CA THR A 160 20.60 12.84 -3.87
C THR A 160 19.32 13.41 -3.25
N GLN A 161 18.69 14.40 -3.88
CA GLN A 161 17.51 15.12 -3.37
C GLN A 161 17.71 15.70 -1.97
N THR A 162 18.97 15.94 -1.59
CA THR A 162 19.31 16.55 -0.29
C THR A 162 18.94 18.02 -0.27
N VAL A 163 19.06 18.69 -1.42
CA VAL A 163 18.60 20.06 -1.62
C VAL A 163 17.28 20.05 -2.37
N GLY A 164 16.25 20.60 -1.74
CA GLY A 164 14.97 20.87 -2.38
C GLY A 164 14.84 22.34 -2.80
N PRO A 165 13.75 22.69 -3.50
CA PRO A 165 13.34 24.08 -3.75
C PRO A 165 13.40 24.95 -2.49
N ALA A 166 13.77 26.22 -2.64
CA ALA A 166 13.89 27.17 -1.51
C ALA A 166 12.56 27.38 -0.76
N ASP A 167 11.43 27.12 -1.42
CA ASP A 167 10.08 27.20 -0.84
C ASP A 167 9.77 26.09 0.20
N GLY A 168 10.64 25.07 0.32
CA GLY A 168 10.38 23.89 1.15
C GLY A 168 9.36 22.91 0.55
N SER A 169 8.93 23.14 -0.69
CA SER A 169 8.12 22.18 -1.44
C SER A 169 8.96 21.01 -1.98
N HIS A 170 8.32 19.91 -2.33
CA HIS A 170 8.96 18.78 -2.98
C HIS A 170 9.05 18.99 -4.50
N TYR A 171 10.00 18.28 -5.12
CA TYR A 171 10.05 18.19 -6.57
C TYR A 171 8.84 17.44 -7.13
N VAL A 172 8.38 17.90 -8.28
CA VAL A 172 7.54 17.09 -9.16
C VAL A 172 8.44 16.04 -9.82
N ILE A 173 8.09 14.78 -9.61
CA ILE A 173 8.81 13.62 -10.12
C ILE A 173 7.81 12.81 -10.94
N SER A 174 8.21 12.48 -12.17
CA SER A 174 7.42 11.64 -13.09
C SER A 174 7.13 10.27 -12.47
N TYR A 175 6.10 9.58 -12.95
CA TYR A 175 5.73 8.25 -12.44
C TYR A 175 6.89 7.23 -12.45
N PHE A 176 7.79 7.30 -13.46
CA PHE A 176 9.00 6.48 -13.57
C PHE A 176 10.28 7.17 -13.07
N GLY A 177 10.16 8.30 -12.39
CA GLY A 177 11.28 9.09 -11.91
C GLY A 177 11.93 8.51 -10.65
N ALA A 178 13.18 8.88 -10.40
CA ALA A 178 13.94 8.46 -9.23
C ALA A 178 13.55 9.29 -7.99
N GLY A 179 12.47 8.94 -7.31
CA GLY A 179 12.09 9.56 -6.03
C GLY A 179 12.77 8.91 -4.84
N ILE A 180 13.31 9.71 -3.93
CA ILE A 180 13.90 9.24 -2.67
C ILE A 180 12.94 9.57 -1.53
N GLU A 181 12.68 8.59 -0.67
CA GLU A 181 11.87 8.75 0.53
C GLU A 181 12.59 8.18 1.75
N VAL A 182 12.75 9.01 2.77
CA VAL A 182 13.34 8.59 4.04
C VAL A 182 12.22 8.02 4.90
N ILE A 183 12.14 6.70 4.97
CA ILE A 183 11.19 6.01 5.85
C ILE A 183 11.63 6.19 7.30
N ARG A 184 10.76 6.76 8.13
CA ARG A 184 10.97 6.93 9.58
C ARG A 184 9.95 6.08 10.33
N MET A 185 10.33 5.54 11.48
CA MET A 185 9.40 4.81 12.34
C MET A 185 8.55 5.79 13.12
N ASP A 186 7.24 5.54 13.15
CA ASP A 186 6.28 6.21 14.02
C ASP A 186 5.62 5.20 14.97
N ASN A 187 4.71 5.69 15.82
CA ASN A 187 3.97 4.84 16.77
C ASN A 187 2.98 3.86 16.11
N MET A 188 2.66 4.09 14.83
CA MET A 188 1.74 3.27 14.05
C MET A 188 2.47 2.31 13.10
N THR A 189 3.81 2.36 13.09
CA THR A 189 4.68 1.51 12.26
C THR A 189 4.90 0.19 12.95
N TYR A 190 4.42 -0.90 12.33
CA TYR A 190 4.72 -2.26 12.77
C TYR A 190 5.92 -2.82 12.00
N ARG A 191 6.92 -3.35 12.70
CA ARG A 191 8.01 -4.10 12.09
C ARG A 191 7.55 -5.53 11.87
N MET A 192 7.43 -5.95 10.62
CA MET A 192 7.19 -7.34 10.32
C MET A 192 8.40 -8.18 10.81
N PRO A 193 8.17 -9.26 11.56
CA PRO A 193 9.25 -10.19 11.89
C PRO A 193 9.82 -10.76 10.59
N GLN A 194 11.15 -10.90 10.55
CA GLN A 194 11.83 -11.47 9.40
C GLN A 194 11.57 -12.98 9.39
N GLU A 195 11.12 -13.54 8.27
CA GLU A 195 10.90 -14.99 8.15
C GLU A 195 12.23 -15.74 8.30
N ASP A 196 12.28 -16.67 9.24
CA ASP A 196 13.44 -17.48 9.60
C ASP A 196 13.50 -18.77 8.78
N TRP A 197 13.43 -18.66 7.46
CA TRP A 197 13.60 -19.80 6.55
C TRP A 197 14.95 -20.51 6.71
N VAL A 198 15.91 -19.91 7.42
CA VAL A 198 17.23 -20.47 7.74
C VAL A 198 17.22 -21.35 9.01
N MET A 199 16.19 -21.26 9.87
CA MET A 199 16.11 -22.02 11.13
C MET A 199 15.36 -23.35 10.98
N THR A 200 14.50 -23.49 9.97
CA THR A 200 13.73 -24.73 9.70
C THR A 200 14.55 -25.87 9.09
N GLY A 201 15.77 -25.59 8.59
CA GLY A 201 16.71 -26.61 8.11
C GLY A 201 17.57 -27.26 9.21
N ALA A 202 17.70 -26.62 10.37
CA ALA A 202 18.54 -27.11 11.48
C ALA A 202 17.76 -27.97 12.48
N GLN A 203 16.43 -27.79 12.60
CA GLN A 203 15.60 -28.58 13.53
C GLN A 203 15.21 -29.97 13.02
N ASN A 204 15.45 -30.29 11.73
CA ASN A 204 15.11 -31.60 11.15
C ASN A 204 16.29 -32.61 11.19
N LYS A 205 17.25 -32.45 12.11
CA LYS A 205 18.34 -33.42 12.34
C LYS A 205 18.36 -34.06 13.73
N GLU A 206 17.40 -33.71 14.59
CA GLU A 206 17.18 -34.40 15.86
C GLU A 206 15.70 -34.75 16.00
N LEU A 207 15.27 -35.80 15.29
CA LEU A 207 14.17 -36.71 15.63
C LEU A 207 14.16 -37.89 14.63
#